data_AF-A0A4U2EK34-F1
#
_entry.id   AF-A0A4U2EK34-F1
#
_cell.length_a   1.000
_cell.length_b   1.000
_cell.length_c   1.000
_cell.angle_alpha   90.00
_cell.angle_beta   90.00
_cell.angle_gamma   90.00
#
_symmetry.space_group_name_H-M   'P 1'
#
loop_
_entity.id
_entity.type
_entity.pdbx_description
1 polymer ?
#
loop_
_entity_poly.entity_id
_entity_poly.type
_entity_poly.pdbx_seq_one_letter_code
_entity_poly.pdbx_strand_id
1 'polypeptide(L)'
;MGMVQECKFIYKGFEVEVQPNGEERYLAKVLNDTIKPCEHEVNRSTEDEVLMAVKDVIDQYYLECKKYIPLEVSVTSRVYWFLGVVGLIWVAFIGLYYYFNVPIDVKSAVGTSSFLVSYSTFFNNFSAPLVALVSFFALLWTIFQQQKTHNVSLEELRLTRLEVEMTRSEMARATEAHKGQEKALKEQVQQARIATDAQAKVADAQLKSAAIQQFESTFYSLFEIHNNKLDSLRETKFFRSRIVNKDDAEVCNIQVLHNELLSDTEASSYFRTLYQLLKFIAKNYPSNDSRDFSVELLSQTVSSEEKAYTSLVRSTLTNDVLLALAINCYVGSKENHSFRNYFLLTERYSLLEHLDMDKRISYYSAKRHHMALPNIYEAIIKNYSPIAFDKSESLARLLSKINQQWNDVGSVYSSAIQRSDEVNGSVFCEIRKVNSLS
;
A
#
# COMPACT_ATOMS: atom_id res chain seq x y z
N MET A 1 -31.90 -34.93 -14.33
CA MET A 1 -33.37 -35.01 -14.42
C MET A 1 -33.91 -35.02 -12.99
N GLY A 2 -34.01 -33.82 -12.39
CA GLY A 2 -34.61 -33.61 -11.08
C GLY A 2 -35.89 -32.82 -11.30
N MET A 3 -37.03 -33.38 -10.87
CA MET A 3 -38.33 -32.74 -11.01
C MET A 3 -38.39 -31.52 -10.09
N VAL A 4 -38.56 -30.33 -10.67
CA VAL A 4 -38.73 -29.06 -9.92
C VAL A 4 -40.19 -28.95 -9.52
N GLN A 5 -40.42 -28.75 -8.23
CA GLN A 5 -41.70 -28.90 -7.55
C GLN A 5 -42.50 -27.59 -7.61
N GLU A 6 -43.77 -27.63 -8.00
CA GLU A 6 -44.69 -26.49 -7.89
C GLU A 6 -44.94 -26.18 -6.41
N CYS A 7 -44.74 -24.93 -6.01
CA CYS A 7 -44.94 -24.48 -4.63
C CYS A 7 -46.20 -23.60 -4.56
N LYS A 8 -47.17 -24.04 -3.74
CA LYS A 8 -48.35 -23.25 -3.37
C LYS A 8 -48.28 -22.86 -1.90
N PHE A 9 -48.53 -21.59 -1.58
CA PHE A 9 -48.61 -21.14 -0.20
C PHE A 9 -49.64 -20.02 -0.03
N ILE A 10 -50.14 -19.88 1.20
CA ILE A 10 -51.13 -18.86 1.55
C ILE A 10 -50.44 -17.76 2.36
N TYR A 11 -50.57 -16.50 1.91
CA TYR A 11 -50.01 -15.34 2.62
C TYR A 11 -51.08 -14.26 2.78
N LYS A 12 -51.39 -13.88 4.03
CA LYS A 12 -52.44 -12.91 4.40
C LYS A 12 -53.82 -13.19 3.75
N GLY A 13 -54.16 -14.46 3.55
CA GLY A 13 -55.42 -14.90 2.96
C GLY A 13 -55.45 -14.99 1.43
N PHE A 14 -54.35 -14.65 0.75
CA PHE A 14 -54.18 -14.82 -0.69
C PHE A 14 -53.51 -16.15 -1.00
N GLU A 15 -54.01 -16.87 -2.00
CA GLU A 15 -53.39 -18.10 -2.50
C GLU A 15 -52.37 -17.74 -3.59
N VAL A 16 -51.14 -18.20 -3.44
CA VAL A 16 -50.04 -17.91 -4.38
C VAL A 16 -49.54 -19.21 -4.99
N GLU A 17 -49.50 -19.25 -6.32
CA GLU A 17 -48.95 -20.36 -7.10
C GLU A 17 -47.64 -19.92 -7.76
N VAL A 18 -46.54 -20.63 -7.50
CA VAL A 18 -45.23 -20.36 -8.12
C VAL A 18 -44.83 -21.51 -9.03
N GLN A 19 -44.56 -21.20 -10.30
CA GLN A 19 -44.15 -22.16 -11.32
C GLN A 19 -42.79 -21.79 -11.94
N PRO A 20 -41.89 -22.77 -12.20
CA PRO A 20 -40.65 -22.53 -12.91
C PRO A 20 -40.93 -22.26 -14.41
N ASN A 21 -40.30 -21.22 -14.97
CA ASN A 21 -40.47 -20.79 -16.35
C ASN A 21 -39.10 -20.69 -17.07
N GLY A 22 -38.52 -21.85 -17.41
CA GLY A 22 -37.21 -21.96 -18.08
C GLY A 22 -36.02 -22.10 -17.12
N GLU A 23 -34.79 -22.18 -17.67
CA GLU A 23 -33.59 -22.64 -16.94
C GLU A 23 -33.17 -21.81 -15.72
N GLU A 24 -33.64 -20.56 -15.54
CA GLU A 24 -33.31 -19.72 -14.36
C GLU A 24 -34.39 -18.66 -14.04
N ARG A 25 -35.69 -18.95 -14.25
CA ARG A 25 -36.76 -17.98 -13.94
C ARG A 25 -37.96 -18.62 -13.26
N TYR A 26 -38.55 -17.91 -12.30
CA TYR A 26 -39.77 -18.32 -11.61
C TYR A 26 -40.89 -17.31 -11.88
N LEU A 27 -42.10 -17.80 -12.11
CA LEU A 27 -43.32 -17.01 -12.32
C LEU A 27 -44.29 -17.29 -11.17
N ALA A 28 -44.72 -16.23 -10.48
CA ALA A 28 -45.70 -16.32 -9.40
C ALA A 28 -47.03 -15.68 -9.82
N LYS A 29 -48.14 -16.36 -9.53
CA LYS A 29 -49.51 -15.89 -9.74
C LYS A 29 -50.24 -15.81 -8.41
N VAL A 30 -50.78 -14.64 -8.08
CA VAL A 30 -51.55 -14.39 -6.85
C VAL A 30 -53.04 -14.47 -7.18
N LEU A 31 -53.81 -15.27 -6.43
CA LEU A 31 -55.24 -15.48 -6.60
C LEU A 31 -55.99 -15.02 -5.34
N ASN A 32 -57.12 -14.34 -5.52
CA ASN A 32 -58.02 -13.94 -4.43
C ASN A 32 -59.48 -14.02 -4.88
N ASP A 33 -60.27 -14.80 -4.16
CA ASP A 33 -61.71 -14.96 -4.39
C ASP A 33 -62.58 -13.99 -3.57
N THR A 34 -62.01 -13.25 -2.62
CA THR A 34 -62.79 -12.45 -1.65
C THR A 34 -62.82 -10.95 -1.92
N ILE A 35 -61.82 -10.40 -2.62
CA ILE A 35 -61.71 -8.97 -2.99
C ILE A 35 -61.13 -8.93 -4.41
N LYS A 36 -61.77 -8.19 -5.34
CA LYS A 36 -61.51 -8.10 -6.81
C LYS A 36 -60.30 -8.92 -7.31
N PRO A 37 -60.49 -9.89 -8.23
CA PRO A 37 -59.40 -10.75 -8.68
C PRO A 37 -58.29 -9.90 -9.31
N CYS A 38 -57.07 -10.07 -8.80
CA CYS A 38 -55.88 -9.36 -9.26
C CYS A 38 -54.84 -10.40 -9.65
N GLU A 39 -54.57 -10.54 -10.95
CA GLU A 39 -53.48 -11.37 -11.44
C GLU A 39 -52.25 -10.48 -11.63
N HIS A 40 -51.14 -10.82 -10.96
CA HIS A 40 -49.87 -10.11 -11.12
C HIS A 40 -48.76 -11.11 -11.37
N GLU A 41 -48.03 -10.95 -12.47
CA GLU A 41 -46.90 -11.82 -12.83
C GLU A 41 -45.59 -11.18 -12.34
N VAL A 42 -44.84 -11.93 -11.53
CA VAL A 42 -43.52 -11.51 -11.04
C VAL A 42 -42.47 -12.48 -11.55
N ASN A 43 -41.46 -11.96 -12.26
CA ASN A 43 -40.39 -12.74 -12.89
C ASN A 43 -39.03 -12.39 -12.25
N ARG A 44 -38.42 -13.33 -11.52
CA ARG A 44 -37.06 -13.19 -10.94
C ARG A 44 -36.25 -14.47 -11.06
N SER A 45 -34.95 -14.31 -10.91
CA SER A 45 -33.91 -15.32 -11.13
C SER A 45 -33.76 -16.34 -9.99
N THR A 46 -34.19 -16.00 -8.77
CA THR A 46 -34.08 -16.88 -7.60
C THR A 46 -35.41 -17.01 -6.86
N GLU A 47 -35.64 -18.16 -6.22
CA GLU A 47 -36.89 -18.46 -5.52
C GLU A 47 -37.15 -17.51 -4.34
N ASP A 48 -36.11 -17.16 -3.58
CA ASP A 48 -36.19 -16.22 -2.46
C ASP A 48 -36.54 -14.79 -2.90
N GLU A 49 -36.03 -14.35 -4.05
CA GLU A 49 -36.36 -13.03 -4.62
C GLU A 49 -37.80 -12.97 -5.13
N VAL A 50 -38.33 -14.05 -5.70
CA VAL A 50 -39.75 -14.12 -6.09
C VAL A 50 -40.64 -14.08 -4.86
N LEU A 51 -40.30 -14.82 -3.80
CA LEU A 51 -41.10 -14.87 -2.59
C LEU A 51 -41.12 -13.52 -1.85
N MET A 52 -40.02 -12.78 -1.88
CA MET A 52 -39.96 -11.41 -1.35
C MET A 52 -40.79 -10.43 -2.18
N ALA A 53 -40.65 -10.48 -3.51
CA ALA A 53 -41.39 -9.59 -4.40
C ALA A 53 -42.91 -9.83 -4.36
N VAL A 54 -43.36 -11.08 -4.20
CA VAL A 54 -44.79 -11.39 -4.03
C VAL A 54 -45.34 -10.84 -2.71
N LYS A 55 -44.58 -10.94 -1.60
CA LYS A 55 -44.98 -10.39 -0.30
C LYS A 55 -45.15 -8.87 -0.36
N ASP A 56 -44.23 -8.17 -1.04
CA ASP A 56 -44.31 -6.72 -1.21
C ASP A 56 -45.57 -6.29 -1.98
N VAL A 57 -45.93 -7.01 -3.04
CA VAL A 57 -47.16 -6.75 -3.82
C VAL A 57 -48.42 -6.93 -2.97
N ILE A 58 -48.48 -8.00 -2.16
CA ILE A 58 -49.62 -8.27 -1.26
C ILE A 58 -49.71 -7.19 -0.16
N ASP A 59 -48.58 -6.78 0.39
CA ASP A 59 -48.54 -5.77 1.46
C ASP A 59 -48.94 -4.38 0.95
N GLN A 60 -48.53 -4.02 -0.28
CA GLN A 60 -48.95 -2.80 -0.94
C GLN A 60 -50.47 -2.79 -1.21
N TYR A 61 -51.04 -3.91 -1.68
CA TYR A 61 -52.49 -4.06 -1.87
C TYR A 61 -53.27 -3.92 -0.55
N TYR A 62 -52.75 -4.48 0.54
CA TYR A 62 -53.38 -4.39 1.86
C TYR A 62 -53.39 -2.94 2.40
N LEU A 63 -52.32 -2.19 2.15
CA LEU A 63 -52.22 -0.77 2.52
C LEU A 63 -53.25 0.09 1.77
N GLU A 64 -53.49 -0.18 0.49
CA GLU A 64 -54.53 0.51 -0.29
C GLU A 64 -55.94 0.20 0.23
N CYS A 65 -56.19 -1.03 0.68
CA CYS A 65 -57.50 -1.47 1.19
C CYS A 65 -57.79 -1.05 2.65
N LYS A 66 -56.77 -0.70 3.45
CA LYS A 66 -56.91 -0.28 4.87
C LYS A 66 -57.80 0.96 5.06
N LYS A 67 -58.05 1.74 4.01
CA LYS A 67 -58.93 2.91 4.02
C LYS A 67 -60.41 2.58 4.35
N TYR A 68 -60.81 1.31 4.32
CA TYR A 68 -62.20 0.87 4.44
C TYR A 68 -62.57 0.15 5.74
N ILE A 69 -61.68 0.08 6.75
CA ILE A 69 -61.99 -0.58 8.04
C ILE A 69 -61.98 0.45 9.18
N PRO A 70 -63.13 1.03 9.57
CA PRO A 70 -63.21 1.84 10.77
C PRO A 70 -63.50 0.97 12.00
N LEU A 71 -62.59 0.99 12.98
CA LEU A 71 -62.86 0.61 14.37
C LEU A 71 -63.60 1.77 15.05
N GLU A 72 -64.93 1.74 15.10
CA GLU A 72 -65.73 2.68 15.90
C GLU A 72 -65.87 2.20 17.35
N VAL A 73 -65.30 2.96 18.28
CA VAL A 73 -65.62 2.89 19.71
C VAL A 73 -66.79 3.85 19.97
N SER A 74 -68.02 3.34 19.97
CA SER A 74 -69.21 4.15 20.30
C SER A 74 -69.42 4.23 21.81
N VAL A 75 -69.27 5.43 22.36
CA VAL A 75 -69.62 5.75 23.75
C VAL A 75 -71.15 5.76 23.87
N THR A 76 -71.68 4.99 24.81
CA THR A 76 -73.07 4.56 24.90
C THR A 76 -74.07 5.70 25.18
N SER A 77 -74.74 6.17 24.12
CA SER A 77 -75.96 7.01 24.14
C SER A 77 -77.12 6.39 24.96
N ARG A 78 -77.11 5.06 25.16
CA ARG A 78 -78.20 4.31 25.81
C ARG A 78 -78.42 4.65 27.29
N VAL A 79 -77.38 5.05 28.01
CA VAL A 79 -77.49 5.36 29.46
C VAL A 79 -78.23 6.68 29.69
N TYR A 80 -77.99 7.69 28.85
CA TYR A 80 -78.70 8.98 28.92
C TYR A 80 -80.18 8.83 28.57
N TRP A 81 -80.51 7.97 27.61
CA TRP A 81 -81.89 7.63 27.26
C TRP A 81 -82.63 6.92 28.40
N PHE A 82 -81.97 5.98 29.07
CA PHE A 82 -82.54 5.29 30.22
C PHE A 82 -82.83 6.25 31.39
N LEU A 83 -81.88 7.13 31.74
CA LEU A 83 -82.08 8.16 32.76
C LEU A 83 -83.20 9.15 32.40
N GLY A 84 -83.31 9.55 31.13
CA GLY A 84 -84.38 10.44 30.65
C GLY A 84 -85.77 9.81 30.75
N VAL A 85 -85.91 8.53 30.40
CA VAL A 85 -87.18 7.78 30.50
C VAL A 85 -87.60 7.60 31.96
N VAL A 86 -86.67 7.27 32.85
CA VAL A 86 -86.94 7.18 34.29
C VAL A 86 -87.41 8.52 34.85
N GLY A 87 -86.80 9.63 34.44
CA GLY A 87 -87.24 10.98 34.82
C GLY A 87 -88.66 11.31 34.35
N LEU A 88 -89.00 10.96 33.10
CA LEU A 88 -90.35 11.18 32.54
C LEU A 88 -91.43 10.38 33.26
N ILE A 89 -91.15 9.10 33.54
CA ILE A 89 -92.06 8.23 34.31
C ILE A 89 -92.29 8.81 35.71
N TRP A 90 -91.26 9.38 36.32
CA TRP A 90 -91.35 9.97 37.65
C TRP A 90 -92.22 11.24 37.68
N VAL A 91 -92.07 12.13 36.69
CA VAL A 91 -92.93 13.32 36.53
C VAL A 91 -94.39 12.92 36.30
N ALA A 92 -94.63 11.88 35.48
CA ALA A 92 -95.97 11.35 35.25
C ALA A 92 -96.58 10.76 36.53
N PHE A 93 -95.79 10.05 37.34
CA PHE A 93 -96.25 9.47 38.61
C PHE A 93 -96.67 10.55 39.62
N ILE A 94 -95.92 11.66 39.71
CA ILE A 94 -96.27 12.82 40.54
C ILE A 94 -97.56 13.48 40.07
N GLY A 95 -97.70 13.72 38.76
CA GLY A 95 -98.91 14.31 38.18
C GLY A 95 -100.15 13.44 38.45
N LEU A 96 -100.01 12.12 38.33
CA LEU A 96 -101.10 11.16 38.55
C LEU A 96 -101.51 11.08 40.03
N TYR A 97 -100.53 11.06 40.95
CA TYR A 97 -100.81 11.10 42.39
C TYR A 97 -101.56 12.37 42.81
N TYR A 98 -101.22 13.52 42.20
CA TYR A 98 -101.90 14.79 42.46
C TYR A 98 -103.34 14.82 41.93
N TYR A 99 -103.57 14.20 40.77
CA TYR A 99 -104.91 14.08 40.19
C TYR A 99 -105.85 13.25 41.05
N PHE A 100 -105.35 12.18 41.68
CA PHE A 100 -106.19 11.26 42.47
C PHE A 100 -106.42 11.67 43.94
N ASN A 101 -105.55 12.48 44.54
CA ASN A 101 -105.59 12.74 45.99
C ASN A 101 -105.99 14.17 46.40
N VAL A 102 -106.45 15.03 45.48
CA VAL A 102 -106.98 16.36 45.83
C VAL A 102 -108.51 16.35 45.83
N PRO A 103 -109.18 16.27 46.99
CA PRO A 103 -110.61 16.51 47.07
C PRO A 103 -110.91 18.01 46.90
N ILE A 104 -111.72 18.35 45.90
CA ILE A 104 -112.27 19.70 45.70
C ILE A 104 -113.49 19.83 46.60
N ASP A 105 -113.38 20.57 47.71
CA ASP A 105 -114.55 20.96 48.51
C ASP A 105 -114.67 22.49 48.59
N VAL A 106 -115.88 22.96 48.29
CA VAL A 106 -116.22 24.36 48.04
C VAL A 106 -116.96 24.90 49.26
N LYS A 107 -116.27 25.79 50.00
CA LYS A 107 -116.71 26.73 51.07
C LYS A 107 -116.21 26.39 52.49
N SER A 108 -115.12 27.03 52.91
CA SER A 108 -115.11 28.09 53.95
C SER A 108 -113.66 28.43 54.39
N ALA A 109 -113.27 29.69 54.21
CA ALA A 109 -112.19 30.45 54.87
C ALA A 109 -110.74 29.89 54.93
N VAL A 110 -109.76 30.81 54.79
CA VAL A 110 -108.34 30.71 55.21
C VAL A 110 -107.31 30.19 54.18
N GLY A 111 -106.44 31.11 53.73
CA GLY A 111 -104.98 30.93 53.58
C GLY A 111 -104.42 30.07 52.43
N THR A 112 -103.72 30.72 51.50
CA THR A 112 -102.76 30.13 50.54
C THR A 112 -101.53 29.51 51.25
N SER A 113 -101.71 28.46 52.06
CA SER A 113 -100.60 27.83 52.80
C SER A 113 -100.66 26.30 52.94
N SER A 114 -101.76 25.62 52.60
CA SER A 114 -101.85 24.15 52.76
C SER A 114 -101.08 23.35 51.68
N PHE A 115 -101.09 23.82 50.43
CA PHE A 115 -100.45 23.16 49.29
C PHE A 115 -98.92 23.16 49.39
N LEU A 116 -98.32 24.34 49.63
CA LEU A 116 -96.86 24.51 49.64
C LEU A 116 -96.20 23.78 50.81
N VAL A 117 -96.86 23.74 51.96
CA VAL A 117 -96.37 23.02 53.14
C VAL A 117 -96.38 21.52 52.89
N SER A 118 -97.49 20.96 52.38
CA SER A 118 -97.59 19.53 52.08
C SER A 118 -96.64 19.09 50.95
N TYR A 119 -96.49 19.93 49.92
CA TYR A 119 -95.52 19.71 48.83
C TYR A 119 -94.08 19.71 49.35
N SER A 120 -93.73 20.69 50.18
CA SER A 120 -92.40 20.82 50.77
C SER A 120 -92.05 19.64 51.68
N THR A 121 -92.98 19.20 52.54
CA THR A 121 -92.74 18.08 53.47
C THR A 121 -92.56 16.74 52.75
N PHE A 122 -93.30 16.49 51.66
CA PHE A 122 -93.13 15.29 50.83
C PHE A 122 -91.75 15.26 50.15
N PHE A 123 -91.35 16.36 49.50
CA PHE A 123 -90.04 16.43 48.87
C PHE A 123 -88.93 16.33 49.91
N ASN A 124 -89.04 16.97 51.07
CA ASN A 124 -87.98 16.92 52.07
C ASN A 124 -87.77 15.49 52.63
N ASN A 125 -88.85 14.76 52.91
CA ASN A 125 -88.76 13.42 53.50
C ASN A 125 -88.45 12.31 52.49
N PHE A 126 -88.88 12.45 51.23
CA PHE A 126 -88.66 11.43 50.20
C PHE A 126 -87.43 11.70 49.33
N SER A 127 -87.12 12.97 49.02
CA SER A 127 -85.99 13.29 48.13
C SER A 127 -84.63 13.16 48.81
N ALA A 128 -84.51 13.45 50.10
CA ALA A 128 -83.22 13.41 50.78
C ALA A 128 -82.57 12.01 50.77
N PRO A 129 -83.28 10.91 51.08
CA PRO A 129 -82.75 9.56 50.94
C PRO A 129 -82.43 9.17 49.49
N LEU A 130 -83.25 9.62 48.53
CA LEU A 130 -83.05 9.33 47.10
C LEU A 130 -81.81 10.04 46.54
N VAL A 131 -81.60 11.31 46.90
CA VAL A 131 -80.42 12.10 46.52
C VAL A 131 -79.16 11.52 47.17
N ALA A 132 -79.22 11.05 48.41
CA ALA A 132 -78.10 10.35 49.05
C ALA A 132 -77.75 9.05 48.32
N LEU A 133 -78.75 8.27 47.88
CA LEU A 133 -78.56 7.03 47.11
C LEU A 133 -77.96 7.30 45.72
N VAL A 134 -78.43 8.34 45.01
CA VAL A 134 -77.84 8.78 43.73
C VAL A 134 -76.40 9.26 43.93
N SER A 135 -76.11 9.97 45.03
CA SER A 135 -74.75 10.41 45.37
C SER A 135 -73.83 9.23 45.68
N PHE A 136 -74.34 8.20 46.37
CA PHE A 136 -73.61 6.95 46.61
C PHE A 136 -73.31 6.20 45.29
N PHE A 137 -74.28 6.12 44.36
CA PHE A 137 -74.05 5.55 43.03
C PHE A 137 -73.05 6.36 42.22
N ALA A 138 -73.09 7.69 42.30
CA ALA A 138 -72.10 8.56 41.67
C ALA A 138 -70.69 8.33 42.23
N LEU A 139 -70.55 8.14 43.56
CA LEU A 139 -69.28 7.79 44.21
C LEU A 139 -68.78 6.39 43.82
N LEU A 140 -69.67 5.40 43.74
CA LEU A 140 -69.29 4.07 43.25
C LEU A 140 -68.84 4.12 41.78
N TRP A 141 -69.51 4.93 40.97
CA TRP A 141 -69.12 5.15 39.57
C TRP A 141 -67.76 5.81 39.45
N THR A 142 -67.46 6.83 40.25
CA THR A 142 -66.14 7.48 40.25
C THR A 142 -65.04 6.54 40.74
N ILE A 143 -65.28 5.74 41.78
CA ILE A 143 -64.33 4.71 42.24
C ILE A 143 -64.09 3.67 41.15
N PHE A 144 -65.15 3.19 40.49
CA PHE A 144 -65.03 2.24 39.37
C PHE A 144 -64.21 2.81 38.20
N GLN A 145 -64.45 4.07 37.84
CA GLN A 145 -63.68 4.75 36.80
C GLN A 145 -62.21 4.95 37.21
N GLN A 146 -61.95 5.37 38.46
CA GLN A 146 -60.60 5.53 38.98
C GLN A 146 -59.83 4.20 38.97
N GLN A 147 -60.49 3.09 39.34
CA GLN A 147 -59.88 1.76 39.32
C GLN A 147 -59.53 1.32 37.89
N LYS A 148 -60.41 1.61 36.92
CA LYS A 148 -60.15 1.33 35.50
C LYS A 148 -58.94 2.13 35.00
N THR A 149 -58.89 3.43 35.29
CA THR A 149 -57.77 4.30 34.90
C THR A 149 -56.46 3.87 35.55
N HIS A 150 -56.49 3.51 36.83
CA HIS A 150 -55.32 3.03 37.56
C HIS A 150 -54.77 1.72 36.96
N ASN A 151 -55.65 0.78 36.60
CA ASN A 151 -55.23 -0.47 35.96
C ASN A 151 -54.62 -0.24 34.57
N VAL A 152 -55.17 0.68 33.77
CA VAL A 152 -54.57 1.08 32.48
C VAL A 152 -53.19 1.69 32.69
N SER A 153 -53.05 2.57 33.69
CA SER A 153 -51.75 3.19 34.02
C SER A 153 -50.70 2.18 34.48
N LEU A 154 -51.10 1.17 35.27
CA LEU A 154 -50.20 0.08 35.65
C LEU A 154 -49.74 -0.74 34.43
N GLU A 155 -50.63 -0.99 33.48
CA GLU A 155 -50.29 -1.72 32.26
C GLU A 155 -49.35 -0.91 31.35
N GLU A 156 -49.59 0.40 31.21
CA GLU A 156 -48.67 1.30 30.49
C GLU A 156 -47.27 1.33 31.13
N LEU A 157 -47.18 1.41 32.46
CA LEU A 157 -45.90 1.35 33.17
C LEU A 157 -45.19 0.01 32.96
N ARG A 158 -45.95 -1.09 32.94
CA ARG A 158 -45.41 -2.43 32.66
C ARG A 158 -44.88 -2.53 31.23
N LEU A 159 -45.63 -2.06 30.25
CA LEU A 159 -45.22 -2.01 28.84
C LEU A 159 -43.98 -1.13 28.65
N THR A 160 -43.93 0.03 29.30
CA THR A 160 -42.76 0.93 29.26
C THR A 160 -41.51 0.26 29.81
N ARG A 161 -41.62 -0.50 30.91
CA ARG A 161 -40.48 -1.27 31.46
C ARG A 161 -40.00 -2.35 30.50
N LEU A 162 -40.93 -3.08 29.87
CA LEU A 162 -40.61 -4.09 28.86
C LEU A 162 -39.92 -3.48 27.64
N GLU A 163 -40.38 -2.33 27.16
CA GLU A 163 -39.76 -1.62 26.04
C GLU A 163 -38.33 -1.15 26.37
N VAL A 164 -38.10 -0.63 27.59
CA VAL A 164 -36.76 -0.25 28.06
C VAL A 164 -35.84 -1.47 28.15
N GLU A 165 -36.34 -2.61 28.63
CA GLU A 165 -35.56 -3.86 28.67
C GLU A 165 -35.21 -4.36 27.27
N MET A 166 -36.17 -4.33 26.34
CA MET A 166 -35.95 -4.67 24.93
C MET A 166 -34.92 -3.74 24.29
N THR A 167 -35.03 -2.43 24.50
CA THR A 167 -34.09 -1.42 23.98
C THR A 167 -32.68 -1.64 24.53
N ARG A 168 -32.55 -1.97 25.82
CA ARG A 168 -31.24 -2.32 26.42
C ARG A 168 -30.64 -3.58 25.79
N SER A 169 -31.46 -4.59 25.54
CA SER A 169 -31.04 -5.83 24.88
C SER A 169 -30.56 -5.58 23.44
N GLU A 170 -31.30 -4.76 22.68
CA GLU A 170 -30.92 -4.36 21.33
C GLU A 170 -29.65 -3.51 21.31
N MET A 171 -29.52 -2.53 22.22
CA MET A 171 -28.29 -1.76 22.37
C MET A 171 -27.09 -2.63 22.75
N ALA A 172 -27.29 -3.65 23.59
CA ALA A 172 -26.23 -4.59 23.93
C ALA A 172 -25.77 -5.39 22.70
N ARG A 173 -26.70 -5.92 21.89
CA ARG A 173 -26.40 -6.60 20.63
C ARG A 173 -25.72 -5.69 19.60
N ALA A 174 -26.19 -4.45 19.46
CA ALA A 174 -25.58 -3.46 18.58
C ALA A 174 -24.16 -3.09 19.02
N THR A 175 -23.93 -2.95 20.33
CA THR A 175 -22.60 -2.70 20.90
C THR A 175 -21.65 -3.85 20.60
N GLU A 176 -22.12 -5.10 20.70
CA GLU A 176 -21.32 -6.28 20.36
C GLU A 176 -21.00 -6.35 18.86
N ALA A 177 -21.97 -6.07 17.99
CA ALA A 177 -21.76 -5.97 16.55
C ALA A 177 -20.74 -4.87 16.18
N HIS A 178 -20.83 -3.70 16.81
CA HIS A 178 -19.88 -2.60 16.62
C HIS A 178 -18.46 -2.96 17.10
N LYS A 179 -18.32 -3.67 18.22
CA LYS A 179 -17.01 -4.19 18.66
C LYS A 179 -16.42 -5.17 17.64
N GLY A 180 -17.25 -6.04 17.05
CA GLY A 180 -16.85 -6.94 15.97
C GLY A 180 -16.37 -6.18 14.74
N GLN A 181 -17.10 -5.15 14.31
CA GLN A 181 -16.72 -4.27 13.20
C GLN A 181 -15.43 -3.49 13.49
N GLU A 182 -15.25 -2.94 14.70
CA GLU A 182 -14.03 -2.22 15.08
C GLU A 182 -12.80 -3.14 15.02
N LYS A 183 -12.95 -4.39 15.47
CA LYS A 183 -11.88 -5.39 15.37
C LYS A 183 -11.55 -5.72 13.92
N ALA A 184 -12.55 -6.00 13.08
CA ALA A 184 -12.34 -6.27 11.67
C ALA A 184 -11.70 -5.08 10.93
N LEU A 185 -12.12 -3.85 11.26
CA LEU A 185 -11.55 -2.63 10.69
C LEU A 185 -10.08 -2.44 11.12
N LYS A 186 -9.75 -2.70 12.39
CA LYS A 186 -8.36 -2.67 12.88
C LYS A 186 -7.48 -3.67 12.13
N GLU A 187 -7.97 -4.89 11.90
CA GLU A 187 -7.28 -5.91 11.11
C GLU A 187 -7.09 -5.48 9.65
N GLN A 188 -8.12 -4.89 9.02
CA GLN A 188 -8.05 -4.37 7.66
C GLN A 188 -7.02 -3.23 7.51
N VAL A 189 -7.00 -2.29 8.45
CA VAL A 189 -6.01 -1.20 8.46
C VAL A 189 -4.60 -1.74 8.66
N GLN A 190 -4.41 -2.72 9.54
CA GLN A 190 -3.10 -3.34 9.72
C GLN A 190 -2.64 -4.06 8.44
N GLN A 191 -3.53 -4.80 7.80
CA GLN A 191 -3.22 -5.47 6.54
C GLN A 191 -2.89 -4.47 5.43
N ALA A 192 -3.63 -3.36 5.36
CA ALA A 192 -3.36 -2.29 4.41
C ALA A 192 -1.97 -1.67 4.65
N ARG A 193 -1.58 -1.42 5.91
CA ARG A 193 -0.24 -0.91 6.24
C ARG A 193 0.87 -1.89 5.84
N ILE A 194 0.69 -3.18 6.12
CA ILE A 194 1.64 -4.22 5.71
C ILE A 194 1.76 -4.25 4.18
N ALA A 195 0.64 -4.18 3.46
CA ALA A 195 0.62 -4.16 2.00
C ALA A 195 1.32 -2.91 1.44
N THR A 196 1.08 -1.72 2.02
CA THR A 196 1.76 -0.49 1.58
C THR A 196 3.26 -0.54 1.85
N ASP A 197 3.68 -1.08 2.99
CA ASP A 197 5.10 -1.21 3.33
C ASP A 197 5.81 -2.22 2.41
N ALA A 198 5.14 -3.34 2.10
CA ALA A 198 5.63 -4.31 1.13
C ALA A 198 5.72 -3.70 -0.28
N GLN A 199 4.71 -2.93 -0.69
CA GLN A 199 4.69 -2.25 -1.97
C GLN A 199 5.80 -1.19 -2.09
N ALA A 200 6.08 -0.44 -1.03
CA ALA A 200 7.18 0.53 -1.01
C ALA A 200 8.55 -0.16 -1.20
N LYS A 201 8.77 -1.32 -0.56
CA LYS A 201 9.99 -2.10 -0.74
C LYS A 201 10.12 -2.66 -2.16
N VAL A 202 9.01 -3.15 -2.74
CA VAL A 202 8.99 -3.63 -4.13
C VAL A 202 9.28 -2.49 -5.10
N ALA A 203 8.70 -1.31 -4.88
CA ALA A 203 8.97 -0.14 -5.70
C ALA A 203 10.45 0.28 -5.64
N ASP A 204 11.08 0.30 -4.46
CA ASP A 204 12.51 0.59 -4.32
C ASP A 204 13.39 -0.45 -5.06
N ALA A 205 13.07 -1.73 -4.92
CA ALA A 205 13.77 -2.80 -5.64
C ALA A 205 13.59 -2.68 -7.17
N GLN A 206 12.41 -2.29 -7.65
CA GLN A 206 12.14 -2.04 -9.06
C GLN A 206 12.93 -0.84 -9.59
N LEU A 207 13.03 0.26 -8.83
CA LEU A 207 13.84 1.43 -9.21
C LEU A 207 15.31 1.06 -9.36
N LYS A 208 15.85 0.28 -8.41
CA LYS A 208 17.23 -0.23 -8.48
C LYS A 208 17.44 -1.15 -9.69
N SER A 209 16.51 -2.07 -9.94
CA SER A 209 16.58 -2.98 -11.09
C SER A 209 16.53 -2.21 -12.42
N ALA A 210 15.66 -1.20 -12.53
CA ALA A 210 15.59 -0.34 -13.71
C ALA A 210 16.88 0.46 -13.93
N ALA A 211 17.49 0.99 -12.86
CA ALA A 211 18.77 1.69 -12.94
C ALA A 211 19.90 0.77 -13.43
N ILE A 212 19.95 -0.48 -12.93
CA ILE A 212 20.90 -1.50 -13.39
C ILE A 212 20.68 -1.82 -14.88
N GLN A 213 19.44 -2.04 -15.31
CA GLN A 213 19.13 -2.33 -16.72
C GLN A 213 19.53 -1.19 -17.66
N GLN A 214 19.28 0.06 -17.25
CA GLN A 214 19.69 1.24 -18.03
C GLN A 214 21.22 1.34 -18.13
N PHE A 215 21.91 1.09 -17.02
CA PHE A 215 23.36 1.02 -16.97
C PHE A 215 23.90 -0.08 -17.89
N GLU A 216 23.39 -1.31 -17.77
CA GLU A 216 23.81 -2.48 -18.54
C GLU A 216 23.62 -2.27 -20.05
N SER A 217 22.47 -1.76 -20.47
CA SER A 217 22.20 -1.46 -21.88
C SER A 217 23.25 -0.49 -22.46
N THR A 218 23.55 0.59 -21.73
CA THR A 218 24.55 1.57 -22.16
C THR A 218 25.97 0.99 -22.10
N PHE A 219 26.28 0.21 -21.06
CA PHE A 219 27.55 -0.48 -20.91
C PHE A 219 27.82 -1.42 -22.09
N TYR A 220 26.88 -2.30 -22.44
CA TYR A 220 27.08 -3.27 -23.52
C TYR A 220 27.22 -2.57 -24.88
N SER A 221 26.50 -1.47 -25.13
CA SER A 221 26.70 -0.65 -26.33
C SER A 221 28.11 -0.03 -26.39
N LEU A 222 28.58 0.57 -25.29
CA LEU A 222 29.95 1.12 -25.22
C LEU A 222 31.02 0.02 -25.31
N PHE A 223 30.75 -1.15 -24.74
CA PHE A 223 31.64 -2.30 -24.77
C PHE A 223 31.78 -2.88 -26.19
N GLU A 224 30.68 -2.93 -26.94
CA GLU A 224 30.70 -3.29 -28.36
C GLU A 224 31.51 -2.28 -29.19
N ILE A 225 31.28 -0.97 -28.99
CA ILE A 225 32.07 0.09 -29.65
C ILE A 225 33.56 -0.06 -29.29
N HIS A 226 33.88 -0.38 -28.03
CA HIS A 226 35.25 -0.66 -27.60
C HIS A 226 35.85 -1.84 -28.36
N ASN A 227 35.14 -2.97 -28.47
CA ASN A 227 35.65 -4.17 -29.14
C ASN A 227 35.88 -3.93 -30.63
N ASN A 228 34.98 -3.22 -31.30
CA ASN A 228 35.14 -2.85 -32.70
C ASN A 228 36.39 -1.97 -32.91
N LYS A 229 36.68 -1.04 -31.99
CA LYS A 229 37.91 -0.23 -32.05
C LYS A 229 39.18 -1.01 -31.66
N LEU A 230 39.06 -2.02 -30.81
CA LEU A 230 40.17 -2.88 -30.44
C LEU A 230 40.69 -3.65 -31.66
N ASP A 231 39.78 -4.12 -32.52
CA ASP A 231 40.15 -4.77 -33.78
C ASP A 231 40.88 -3.79 -34.72
N SER A 232 40.38 -2.55 -34.85
CA SER A 232 41.08 -1.51 -35.61
C SER A 232 42.47 -1.19 -35.07
N LEU A 233 42.65 -1.12 -33.74
CA LEU A 233 43.95 -0.87 -33.10
C LEU A 233 44.98 -1.93 -33.51
N ARG A 234 44.59 -3.21 -33.48
CA ARG A 234 45.46 -4.36 -33.76
C ARG A 234 45.98 -4.38 -35.20
N GLU A 235 45.25 -3.77 -36.12
CA GLU A 235 45.63 -3.64 -37.52
C GLU A 235 46.56 -2.45 -37.80
N THR A 236 46.70 -1.51 -36.85
CA THR A 236 47.54 -0.33 -37.05
C THR A 236 49.02 -0.70 -37.20
N LYS A 237 49.70 0.00 -38.12
CA LYS A 237 51.13 -0.17 -38.33
C LYS A 237 51.91 0.13 -37.05
N PHE A 238 51.55 1.21 -36.34
CA PHE A 238 52.18 1.59 -35.08
C PHE A 238 52.11 0.46 -34.05
N PHE A 239 50.91 -0.09 -33.78
CA PHE A 239 50.74 -1.12 -32.76
C PHE A 239 51.54 -2.38 -33.10
N ARG A 240 51.51 -2.82 -34.37
CA ARG A 240 52.29 -3.98 -34.83
C ARG A 240 53.80 -3.78 -34.74
N SER A 241 54.31 -2.62 -35.18
CA SER A 241 55.75 -2.40 -35.26
C SER A 241 56.39 -1.90 -33.97
N ARG A 242 55.66 -1.17 -33.12
CA ARG A 242 56.23 -0.50 -31.93
C ARG A 242 55.85 -1.17 -30.62
N ILE A 243 54.71 -1.87 -30.57
CA ILE A 243 54.21 -2.51 -29.35
C ILE A 243 54.37 -4.03 -29.43
N VAL A 244 53.87 -4.65 -30.50
CA VAL A 244 53.92 -6.12 -30.68
C VAL A 244 55.35 -6.58 -31.00
N ASN A 245 56.08 -5.86 -31.85
CA ASN A 245 57.49 -6.14 -32.10
C ASN A 245 58.35 -5.66 -30.93
N LYS A 246 58.55 -6.55 -29.96
CA LYS A 246 59.09 -6.27 -28.63
C LYS A 246 60.54 -5.77 -28.62
N ASP A 247 61.33 -6.09 -29.64
CA ASP A 247 62.73 -5.65 -29.75
C ASP A 247 62.85 -4.12 -29.84
N ASP A 248 61.90 -3.46 -30.50
CA ASP A 248 61.86 -2.00 -30.62
C ASP A 248 61.30 -1.32 -29.37
N ALA A 249 60.31 -1.94 -28.71
CA ALA A 249 59.72 -1.44 -27.48
C ALA A 249 60.75 -1.42 -26.34
N GLU A 250 61.51 -2.49 -26.14
CA GLU A 250 62.44 -2.59 -25.01
C GLU A 250 63.59 -1.55 -25.05
N VAL A 251 63.86 -0.98 -26.22
CA VAL A 251 64.94 0.01 -26.46
C VAL A 251 64.42 1.46 -26.48
N CYS A 252 63.09 1.66 -26.54
CA CYS A 252 62.50 3.00 -26.71
C CYS A 252 62.16 3.69 -25.39
N ASN A 253 62.33 5.02 -25.37
CA ASN A 253 61.89 5.88 -24.26
C ASN A 253 60.35 5.91 -24.20
N ILE A 254 59.78 5.69 -23.02
CA ILE A 254 58.33 5.68 -22.79
C ILE A 254 57.62 6.97 -23.26
N GLN A 255 58.28 8.13 -23.15
CA GLN A 255 57.74 9.41 -23.64
C GLN A 255 57.62 9.46 -25.16
N VAL A 256 58.59 8.89 -25.87
CA VAL A 256 58.57 8.84 -27.33
C VAL A 256 57.41 7.96 -27.79
N LEU A 257 57.26 6.78 -27.19
CA LEU A 257 56.15 5.88 -27.53
C LEU A 257 54.78 6.43 -27.17
N HIS A 258 54.66 7.14 -26.05
CA HIS A 258 53.43 7.84 -25.69
C HIS A 258 53.07 8.90 -26.74
N ASN A 259 54.04 9.72 -27.16
CA ASN A 259 53.79 10.74 -28.18
C ASN A 259 53.42 10.11 -29.55
N GLU A 260 54.07 9.02 -29.93
CA GLU A 260 53.75 8.27 -31.16
C GLU A 260 52.33 7.66 -31.08
N LEU A 261 51.97 7.06 -29.94
CA LEU A 261 50.64 6.48 -29.70
C LEU A 261 49.53 7.54 -29.72
N LEU A 262 49.81 8.75 -29.23
CA LEU A 262 48.87 9.87 -29.33
C LEU A 262 48.75 10.42 -30.75
N SER A 263 49.81 10.33 -31.54
CA SER A 263 49.85 10.80 -32.94
C SER A 263 49.15 9.82 -33.89
N ASP A 264 49.11 8.53 -33.55
CA ASP A 264 48.34 7.53 -34.29
C ASP A 264 46.83 7.72 -34.03
N THR A 265 46.09 7.99 -35.11
CA THR A 265 44.67 8.37 -35.00
C THR A 265 43.81 7.23 -34.46
N GLU A 266 44.07 6.01 -34.91
CA GLU A 266 43.29 4.83 -34.49
C GLU A 266 43.62 4.42 -33.06
N ALA A 267 44.90 4.42 -32.68
CA ALA A 267 45.32 4.12 -31.32
C ALA A 267 44.78 5.14 -30.32
N SER A 268 44.92 6.44 -30.63
CA SER A 268 44.38 7.52 -29.81
C SER A 268 42.85 7.44 -29.71
N SER A 269 42.17 7.09 -30.80
CA SER A 269 40.72 6.87 -30.85
C SER A 269 40.28 5.69 -29.98
N TYR A 270 41.02 4.59 -30.00
CA TYR A 270 40.78 3.41 -29.16
C TYR A 270 40.92 3.76 -27.67
N PHE A 271 42.05 4.33 -27.25
CA PHE A 271 42.30 4.62 -25.83
C PHE A 271 41.34 5.66 -25.27
N ARG A 272 40.84 6.60 -26.08
CA ARG A 272 39.75 7.50 -25.69
C ARG A 272 38.44 6.73 -25.46
N THR A 273 38.10 5.76 -26.32
CA THR A 273 36.91 4.92 -26.12
C THR A 273 37.03 4.06 -24.87
N LEU A 274 38.17 3.43 -24.64
CA LEU A 274 38.44 2.69 -23.41
C LEU A 274 38.31 3.60 -22.17
N TYR A 275 38.85 4.81 -22.22
CA TYR A 275 38.67 5.80 -21.15
C TYR A 275 37.20 6.13 -20.91
N GLN A 276 36.41 6.39 -21.95
CA GLN A 276 34.98 6.70 -21.78
C GLN A 276 34.20 5.53 -21.21
N LEU A 277 34.51 4.29 -21.62
CA LEU A 277 33.91 3.08 -21.06
C LEU A 277 34.21 2.93 -19.57
N LEU A 278 35.48 3.06 -19.18
CA LEU A 278 35.90 2.97 -17.77
C LEU A 278 35.32 4.12 -16.93
N LYS A 279 35.32 5.34 -17.47
CA LYS A 279 34.70 6.51 -16.85
C LYS A 279 33.20 6.31 -16.68
N PHE A 280 32.52 5.72 -17.67
CA PHE A 280 31.10 5.43 -17.61
C PHE A 280 30.80 4.46 -16.46
N ILE A 281 31.58 3.38 -16.33
CA ILE A 281 31.46 2.42 -15.22
C ILE A 281 31.65 3.12 -13.87
N ALA A 282 32.75 3.87 -13.70
CA ALA A 282 33.05 4.56 -12.45
C ALA A 282 31.96 5.55 -12.03
N LYS A 283 31.41 6.31 -12.98
CA LYS A 283 30.48 7.39 -12.70
C LYS A 283 29.03 6.95 -12.59
N ASN A 284 28.61 5.95 -13.37
CA ASN A 284 27.18 5.65 -13.56
C ASN A 284 26.76 4.29 -13.00
N TYR A 285 27.67 3.56 -12.35
CA TYR A 285 27.28 2.35 -11.65
C TYR A 285 26.28 2.69 -10.51
N PRO A 286 25.13 1.98 -10.37
CA PRO A 286 24.04 2.40 -9.47
C PRO A 286 24.41 2.56 -7.99
N SER A 287 25.49 1.94 -7.52
CA SER A 287 25.95 2.08 -6.14
C SER A 287 26.82 3.32 -5.89
N ASN A 288 27.15 4.09 -6.94
CA ASN A 288 27.98 5.27 -6.81
C ASN A 288 27.11 6.53 -6.67
N ASP A 289 27.02 7.04 -5.44
CA ASP A 289 26.17 8.20 -5.10
C ASP A 289 26.74 9.53 -5.64
N SER A 290 28.05 9.59 -5.89
CA SER A 290 28.68 10.80 -6.43
C SER A 290 28.54 10.86 -7.96
N ARG A 291 27.79 11.86 -8.43
CA ARG A 291 27.73 12.20 -9.86
C ARG A 291 28.94 12.98 -10.36
N ASP A 292 29.82 13.42 -9.46
CA ASP A 292 31.03 14.13 -9.84
C ASP A 292 32.18 13.16 -10.08
N PHE A 293 32.86 13.35 -11.21
CA PHE A 293 33.98 12.51 -11.61
C PHE A 293 35.27 13.12 -11.05
N SER A 294 35.41 12.98 -9.73
CA SER A 294 36.49 13.58 -8.95
C SER A 294 37.57 12.57 -8.56
N VAL A 295 38.71 13.06 -8.07
CA VAL A 295 39.81 12.21 -7.59
C VAL A 295 39.38 11.41 -6.35
N GLU A 296 38.49 11.96 -5.53
CA GLU A 296 37.92 11.32 -4.36
C GLU A 296 37.11 10.08 -4.76
N LEU A 297 36.24 10.20 -5.78
CA LEU A 297 35.50 9.05 -6.32
C LEU A 297 36.47 7.94 -6.74
N LEU A 298 37.52 8.31 -7.49
CA LEU A 298 38.47 7.33 -8.02
C LEU A 298 39.27 6.61 -6.92
N SER A 299 39.42 7.24 -5.75
CA SER A 299 40.15 6.70 -4.60
C SER A 299 39.28 5.86 -3.64
N GLN A 300 37.96 5.82 -3.84
CA GLN A 300 37.04 5.03 -3.01
C GLN A 300 37.14 3.53 -3.29
N THR A 301 36.71 2.70 -2.34
CA THR A 301 36.63 1.25 -2.53
C THR A 301 35.61 0.89 -3.60
N VAL A 302 36.01 0.02 -4.52
CA VAL A 302 35.17 -0.46 -5.63
C VAL A 302 34.26 -1.59 -5.13
N SER A 303 32.97 -1.53 -5.45
CA SER A 303 32.04 -2.65 -5.17
C SER A 303 32.39 -3.89 -6.00
N SER A 304 32.06 -5.09 -5.51
CA SER A 304 32.33 -6.33 -6.23
C SER A 304 31.62 -6.39 -7.59
N GLU A 305 30.43 -5.84 -7.66
CA GLU A 305 29.57 -5.79 -8.82
C GLU A 305 30.11 -4.78 -9.85
N GLU A 306 30.56 -3.59 -9.44
CA GLU A 306 31.28 -2.65 -10.32
C GLU A 306 32.56 -3.28 -10.88
N LYS A 307 33.34 -3.97 -10.03
CA LYS A 307 34.58 -4.67 -10.42
C LYS A 307 34.31 -5.81 -11.42
N ALA A 308 33.11 -6.40 -11.44
CA ALA A 308 32.75 -7.42 -12.43
C ALA A 308 32.73 -6.84 -13.86
N TYR A 309 32.15 -5.65 -14.05
CA TYR A 309 32.12 -4.99 -15.36
C TYR A 309 33.52 -4.61 -15.85
N THR A 310 34.37 -4.08 -14.97
CA THR A 310 35.75 -3.72 -15.36
C THR A 310 36.62 -4.95 -15.57
N SER A 311 36.35 -6.06 -14.88
CA SER A 311 36.99 -7.34 -15.16
C SER A 311 36.59 -7.90 -16.52
N LEU A 312 35.34 -7.73 -16.96
CA LEU A 312 34.92 -8.07 -18.31
C LEU A 312 35.69 -7.24 -19.35
N VAL A 313 35.80 -5.92 -19.15
CA VAL A 313 36.61 -5.05 -20.03
C VAL A 313 38.06 -5.52 -20.06
N ARG A 314 38.68 -5.73 -18.89
CA ARG A 314 40.06 -6.18 -18.75
C ARG A 314 40.33 -7.53 -19.43
N SER A 315 39.37 -8.46 -19.43
CA SER A 315 39.51 -9.77 -20.09
C SER A 315 39.73 -9.67 -21.60
N THR A 316 39.28 -8.58 -22.23
CA THR A 316 39.50 -8.33 -23.67
C THR A 316 40.88 -7.75 -23.98
N LEU A 317 41.58 -7.24 -22.97
CA LEU A 317 42.86 -6.56 -23.12
C LEU A 317 44.00 -7.59 -23.12
N THR A 318 44.56 -7.85 -24.29
CA THR A 318 45.76 -8.68 -24.44
C THR A 318 46.98 -7.98 -23.82
N ASN A 319 48.02 -8.74 -23.48
CA ASN A 319 49.25 -8.21 -22.89
C ASN A 319 49.81 -6.96 -23.62
N ASP A 320 49.84 -6.99 -24.96
CA ASP A 320 50.38 -5.87 -25.74
C ASP A 320 49.48 -4.61 -25.66
N VAL A 321 48.17 -4.81 -25.50
CA VAL A 321 47.21 -3.72 -25.29
C VAL A 321 47.35 -3.15 -23.88
N LEU A 322 47.57 -4.01 -22.88
CA LEU A 322 47.88 -3.58 -21.51
C LEU A 322 49.18 -2.79 -21.44
N LEU A 323 50.22 -3.21 -22.19
CA LEU A 323 51.47 -2.47 -22.30
C LEU A 323 51.23 -1.09 -22.92
N ALA A 324 50.50 -1.04 -24.04
CA ALA A 324 50.14 0.23 -24.69
C ALA A 324 49.26 1.12 -23.80
N LEU A 325 48.36 0.54 -22.99
CA LEU A 325 47.56 1.27 -22.01
C LEU A 325 48.44 1.91 -20.93
N ALA A 326 49.39 1.15 -20.37
CA ALA A 326 50.33 1.67 -19.39
C ALA A 326 51.18 2.81 -19.98
N ILE A 327 51.62 2.70 -21.24
CA ILE A 327 52.32 3.77 -21.96
C ILE A 327 51.39 4.96 -22.24
N ASN A 328 50.12 4.74 -22.59
CA ASN A 328 49.19 5.82 -22.84
C ASN A 328 48.92 6.65 -21.57
N CYS A 329 48.88 6.00 -20.40
CA CYS A 329 48.48 6.65 -19.16
C CYS A 329 49.64 7.12 -18.28
N TYR A 330 50.90 6.73 -18.53
CA TYR A 330 52.02 6.95 -17.58
C TYR A 330 52.21 8.42 -17.18
N VAL A 331 51.97 9.38 -18.09
CA VAL A 331 52.10 10.82 -17.83
C VAL A 331 51.12 11.33 -16.76
N GLY A 332 50.04 10.59 -16.51
CA GLY A 332 49.05 10.86 -15.46
C GLY A 332 49.51 10.53 -14.04
N SER A 333 50.73 10.01 -13.87
CA SER A 333 51.36 9.92 -12.55
C SER A 333 51.55 11.31 -11.90
N LYS A 334 51.67 12.36 -12.74
CA LYS A 334 51.73 13.76 -12.31
C LYS A 334 50.34 14.29 -11.99
N GLU A 335 50.16 14.88 -10.79
CA GLU A 335 48.85 15.31 -10.27
C GLU A 335 48.08 16.25 -11.20
N ASN A 336 48.76 17.19 -11.85
CA ASN A 336 48.13 18.22 -12.69
C ASN A 336 48.07 17.87 -14.19
N HIS A 337 48.28 16.60 -14.57
CA HIS A 337 48.26 16.20 -15.97
C HIS A 337 46.85 15.85 -16.46
N SER A 338 46.55 16.12 -17.73
CA SER A 338 45.24 15.83 -18.34
C SER A 338 44.86 14.34 -18.35
N PHE A 339 45.84 13.45 -18.24
CA PHE A 339 45.65 12.00 -18.15
C PHE A 339 45.48 11.49 -16.73
N ARG A 340 45.50 12.37 -15.70
CA ARG A 340 45.44 11.97 -14.28
C ARG A 340 44.27 11.05 -13.99
N ASN A 341 43.07 11.39 -14.43
CA ASN A 341 41.89 10.56 -14.16
C ASN A 341 41.94 9.22 -14.88
N TYR A 342 42.56 9.15 -16.05
CA TYR A 342 42.72 7.87 -16.76
C TYR A 342 43.76 7.00 -16.05
N PHE A 343 44.88 7.58 -15.60
CA PHE A 343 45.85 6.91 -14.76
C PHE A 343 45.20 6.36 -13.48
N LEU A 344 44.42 7.18 -12.77
CA LEU A 344 43.71 6.74 -11.56
C LEU A 344 42.67 5.63 -11.85
N LEU A 345 41.99 5.65 -12.99
CA LEU A 345 41.11 4.54 -13.41
C LEU A 345 41.89 3.24 -13.61
N THR A 346 43.11 3.30 -14.16
CA THR A 346 43.96 2.11 -14.31
C THR A 346 44.39 1.52 -12.97
N GLU A 347 44.59 2.36 -11.95
CA GLU A 347 44.88 1.93 -10.58
C GLU A 347 43.62 1.39 -9.89
N ARG A 348 42.52 2.16 -9.87
CA ARG A 348 41.24 1.81 -9.24
C ARG A 348 40.75 0.42 -9.64
N TYR A 349 40.87 0.08 -10.91
CA TYR A 349 40.37 -1.19 -11.46
C TYR A 349 41.44 -2.24 -11.67
N SER A 350 42.67 -1.98 -11.23
CA SER A 350 43.79 -2.90 -11.36
C SER A 350 43.94 -3.41 -12.79
N LEU A 351 43.85 -2.50 -13.77
CA LEU A 351 43.81 -2.88 -15.18
C LEU A 351 45.08 -3.58 -15.65
N LEU A 352 46.20 -3.39 -14.95
CA LEU A 352 47.50 -3.96 -15.28
C LEU A 352 47.76 -5.32 -14.59
N GLU A 353 46.78 -5.92 -13.92
CA GLU A 353 46.96 -7.21 -13.20
C GLU A 353 47.56 -8.32 -14.08
N HIS A 354 47.15 -8.38 -15.35
CA HIS A 354 47.61 -9.40 -16.31
C HIS A 354 48.71 -8.89 -17.25
N LEU A 355 49.31 -7.73 -16.96
CA LEU A 355 50.48 -7.27 -17.71
C LEU A 355 51.67 -8.17 -17.37
N ASP A 356 52.24 -8.79 -18.39
CA ASP A 356 53.42 -9.63 -18.26
C ASP A 356 54.66 -8.78 -17.97
N MET A 357 55.12 -8.88 -16.73
CA MET A 357 56.30 -8.21 -16.19
C MET A 357 57.50 -9.14 -16.05
N ASP A 358 57.43 -10.40 -16.47
CA ASP A 358 58.53 -11.36 -16.27
C ASP A 358 59.76 -11.10 -17.17
N LYS A 359 59.68 -10.09 -18.02
CA LYS A 359 60.76 -9.68 -18.90
C LYS A 359 61.90 -9.00 -18.15
N ARG A 360 63.12 -9.15 -18.68
CA ARG A 360 64.33 -8.57 -18.06
C ARG A 360 64.24 -7.04 -18.04
N ILE A 361 64.37 -6.46 -16.84
CA ILE A 361 64.76 -5.06 -16.69
C ILE A 361 66.19 -4.96 -17.25
N SER A 362 66.32 -4.47 -18.48
CA SER A 362 67.58 -4.27 -19.17
C SER A 362 67.96 -2.80 -19.06
N TYR A 363 69.15 -2.53 -18.54
CA TYR A 363 69.73 -1.19 -18.56
C TYR A 363 70.27 -0.93 -19.97
N TYR A 364 69.61 -0.06 -20.74
CA TYR A 364 70.17 0.34 -22.02
C TYR A 364 71.31 1.32 -21.82
N SER A 365 72.54 0.91 -22.18
CA SER A 365 73.66 1.84 -22.35
C SER A 365 73.51 2.51 -23.72
N ALA A 366 72.93 3.71 -23.74
CA ALA A 366 72.95 4.52 -24.95
C ALA A 366 74.41 4.86 -25.28
N LYS A 367 74.96 4.24 -26.34
CA LYS A 367 76.37 4.35 -26.80
C LYS A 367 76.90 5.77 -27.08
N ARG A 368 76.17 6.85 -26.76
CA ARG A 368 76.62 8.24 -26.94
C ARG A 368 76.42 9.17 -25.75
N HIS A 369 75.73 8.76 -24.70
CA HIS A 369 75.60 9.54 -23.47
C HIS A 369 75.65 8.58 -22.28
N HIS A 370 76.51 8.87 -21.29
CA HIS A 370 76.73 8.07 -20.08
C HIS A 370 75.51 8.00 -19.12
N MET A 371 74.28 7.97 -19.65
CA MET A 371 73.05 7.93 -18.89
C MET A 371 72.24 6.72 -19.35
N ALA A 372 72.14 5.71 -18.48
CA ALA A 372 71.26 4.57 -18.71
C ALA A 372 69.80 5.07 -18.65
N LEU A 373 69.08 4.98 -19.77
CA LEU A 373 67.66 5.28 -19.77
C LEU A 373 66.89 4.05 -19.27
N PRO A 374 65.89 4.21 -18.40
CA PRO A 374 65.07 3.11 -17.95
C PRO A 374 64.31 2.53 -19.13
N ASN A 375 64.27 1.20 -19.24
CA ASN A 375 63.42 0.55 -20.24
C ASN A 375 61.93 0.77 -19.91
N ILE A 376 61.03 0.48 -20.85
CA ILE A 376 59.58 0.75 -20.66
C ILE A 376 59.05 0.09 -19.38
N TYR A 377 59.42 -1.15 -19.12
CA TYR A 377 58.97 -1.90 -17.96
C TYR A 377 59.42 -1.24 -16.65
N GLU A 378 60.67 -0.79 -16.58
CA GLU A 378 61.18 -0.04 -15.44
C GLU A 378 60.41 1.28 -15.25
N ALA A 379 60.13 1.99 -16.35
CA ALA A 379 59.34 3.23 -16.29
C ALA A 379 57.91 2.97 -15.78
N ILE A 380 57.27 1.87 -16.17
CA ILE A 380 55.96 1.47 -15.67
C ILE A 380 56.02 1.17 -14.17
N ILE A 381 56.96 0.33 -13.71
CA ILE A 381 57.13 -0.02 -12.29
C ILE A 381 57.39 1.24 -11.42
N LYS A 382 58.10 2.23 -11.97
CA LYS A 382 58.38 3.51 -11.30
C LYS A 382 57.19 4.45 -11.23
N ASN A 383 56.27 4.41 -12.18
CA ASN A 383 55.16 5.37 -12.25
C ASN A 383 53.87 4.85 -11.59
N TYR A 384 53.64 3.54 -11.58
CA TYR A 384 52.38 2.94 -11.13
C TYR A 384 52.43 2.39 -9.71
N SER A 385 51.31 2.51 -9.00
CA SER A 385 51.07 1.84 -7.72
C SER A 385 50.88 0.34 -7.87
N PRO A 386 51.31 -0.47 -6.88
CA PRO A 386 51.00 -1.90 -6.86
C PRO A 386 49.49 -2.19 -6.93
N ILE A 387 48.63 -1.25 -6.54
CA ILE A 387 47.17 -1.35 -6.71
C ILE A 387 46.80 -1.59 -8.19
N ALA A 388 47.53 -0.99 -9.14
CA ALA A 388 47.30 -1.19 -10.57
C ALA A 388 47.51 -2.64 -11.03
N PHE A 389 48.27 -3.42 -10.27
CA PHE A 389 48.67 -4.80 -10.58
C PHE A 389 47.97 -5.86 -9.73
N ASP A 390 47.21 -5.48 -8.70
CA ASP A 390 46.49 -6.39 -7.76
C ASP A 390 47.30 -7.64 -7.42
N LYS A 391 46.92 -8.81 -7.96
CA LYS A 391 47.55 -10.12 -7.70
C LYS A 391 48.46 -10.59 -8.85
N SER A 392 49.09 -9.67 -9.57
CA SER A 392 49.95 -10.00 -10.71
C SER A 392 51.09 -10.95 -10.33
N GLU A 393 51.00 -12.20 -10.81
CA GLU A 393 52.02 -13.23 -10.58
C GLU A 393 53.35 -12.89 -11.26
N SER A 394 53.30 -12.35 -12.47
CA SER A 394 54.50 -11.96 -13.23
C SER A 394 55.26 -10.83 -12.54
N LEU A 395 54.55 -9.86 -11.97
CA LEU A 395 55.18 -8.84 -11.14
C LEU A 395 55.78 -9.48 -9.89
N ALA A 396 55.04 -10.31 -9.15
CA ALA A 396 55.54 -10.97 -7.95
C ALA A 396 56.81 -11.80 -8.22
N ARG A 397 56.86 -12.54 -9.33
CA ARG A 397 58.06 -13.28 -9.78
C ARG A 397 59.22 -12.36 -10.15
N LEU A 398 58.96 -11.23 -10.80
CA LEU A 398 60.00 -10.23 -11.07
C LEU A 398 60.56 -9.66 -9.76
N LEU A 399 59.68 -9.30 -8.82
CA LEU A 399 60.08 -8.75 -7.52
C LEU A 399 60.91 -9.75 -6.71
N SER A 400 60.55 -11.04 -6.71
CA SER A 400 61.36 -12.07 -6.06
C SER A 400 62.74 -12.22 -6.70
N LYS A 401 62.82 -12.15 -8.05
CA LYS A 401 64.11 -12.17 -8.78
C LYS A 401 64.98 -10.97 -8.42
N ILE A 402 64.40 -9.77 -8.34
CA ILE A 402 65.11 -8.53 -7.97
C ILE A 402 65.62 -8.62 -6.53
N ASN A 403 64.78 -9.04 -5.58
CA ASN A 403 65.17 -9.21 -4.19
C ASN A 403 66.27 -10.27 -4.02
N GLN A 404 66.19 -11.39 -4.74
CA GLN A 404 67.24 -12.40 -4.75
C GLN A 404 68.56 -11.82 -5.27
N GLN A 405 68.54 -11.14 -6.42
CA GLN A 405 69.73 -10.46 -6.96
C GLN A 405 70.28 -9.41 -6.00
N TRP A 406 69.42 -8.68 -5.28
CA TRP A 406 69.85 -7.67 -4.30
C TRP A 406 70.57 -8.30 -3.12
N ASN A 407 70.03 -9.40 -2.58
CA ASN A 407 70.63 -10.16 -1.49
C ASN A 407 71.94 -10.82 -1.92
N ASP A 408 72.04 -11.27 -3.17
CA ASP A 408 73.26 -11.83 -3.75
C ASP A 408 74.34 -10.74 -4.01
N VAL A 409 73.94 -9.48 -4.22
CA VAL A 409 74.82 -8.33 -4.59
C VAL A 409 75.16 -7.43 -3.39
N GLY A 410 74.98 -7.92 -2.16
CA GLY A 410 75.28 -7.24 -0.89
C GLY A 410 76.73 -6.76 -0.66
N SER A 411 77.53 -6.47 -1.70
CA SER A 411 78.87 -5.89 -1.55
C SER A 411 79.31 -4.84 -2.59
N VAL A 412 78.57 -4.48 -3.67
CA VAL A 412 79.19 -3.59 -4.70
C VAL A 412 78.38 -2.42 -5.29
N TYR A 413 77.04 -2.37 -5.31
CA TYR A 413 76.35 -1.21 -5.96
C TYR A 413 75.10 -0.71 -5.22
N SER A 414 75.32 0.13 -4.19
CA SER A 414 74.25 0.89 -3.51
C SER A 414 73.86 2.20 -4.22
N SER A 415 74.61 2.64 -5.24
CA SER A 415 74.56 4.02 -5.74
C SER A 415 73.72 4.24 -7.01
N ALA A 416 73.32 3.18 -7.73
CA ALA A 416 72.60 3.34 -9.01
C ALA A 416 71.07 3.52 -8.85
N ILE A 417 70.48 3.08 -7.73
CA ILE A 417 69.02 3.05 -7.53
C ILE A 417 68.55 4.11 -6.50
N GLN A 418 69.47 4.77 -5.80
CA GLN A 418 69.20 5.82 -4.80
C GLN A 418 68.64 7.16 -5.35
N ARG A 419 68.43 7.32 -6.67
CA ARG A 419 68.02 8.60 -7.29
C ARG A 419 66.52 8.75 -7.60
N SER A 420 65.66 7.85 -7.14
CA SER A 420 64.25 7.78 -7.55
C SER A 420 63.28 8.05 -6.38
N ASP A 421 63.35 9.24 -5.79
CA ASP A 421 62.54 9.62 -4.61
C ASP A 421 61.24 10.41 -4.94
N GLU A 422 60.80 10.45 -6.21
CA GLU A 422 59.72 11.38 -6.60
C GLU A 422 58.29 10.80 -6.69
N VAL A 423 58.06 9.50 -6.48
CA VAL A 423 56.70 8.93 -6.59
C VAL A 423 56.39 8.01 -5.41
N ASN A 424 55.67 8.55 -4.41
CA ASN A 424 55.29 7.89 -3.16
C ASN A 424 54.43 6.62 -3.33
N GLY A 425 53.96 6.34 -4.55
CA GLY A 425 53.18 5.17 -4.92
C GLY A 425 53.84 4.32 -6.00
N SER A 426 55.16 4.24 -6.12
CA SER A 426 55.78 3.30 -7.06
C SER A 426 55.99 1.91 -6.44
N VAL A 427 55.95 0.86 -7.26
CA VAL A 427 56.29 -0.51 -6.82
C VAL A 427 57.71 -0.58 -6.24
N PHE A 428 58.67 0.17 -6.79
CA PHE A 428 60.04 0.25 -6.25
C PHE A 428 60.10 0.80 -4.82
N CYS A 429 59.28 1.80 -4.50
CA CYS A 429 59.21 2.37 -3.15
C CYS A 429 58.67 1.34 -2.15
N GLU A 430 57.72 0.49 -2.53
CA GLU A 430 57.20 -0.56 -1.64
C GLU A 430 58.21 -1.67 -1.39
N ILE A 431 58.92 -2.14 -2.42
CA ILE A 431 60.03 -3.10 -2.25
C ILE A 431 61.06 -2.55 -1.26
N ARG A 432 61.44 -1.28 -1.40
CA ARG A 432 62.41 -0.62 -0.51
C ARG A 432 61.90 -0.56 0.93
N LYS A 433 60.61 -0.26 1.15
CA LYS A 433 59.99 -0.26 2.49
C LYS A 433 60.05 -1.64 3.13
N VAL A 434 59.67 -2.69 2.39
CA VAL A 434 59.70 -4.09 2.87
C VAL A 434 61.12 -4.50 3.27
N ASN A 435 62.12 -4.18 2.45
CA ASN A 435 63.52 -4.54 2.72
C ASN A 435 64.21 -3.64 3.77
N SER A 436 63.69 -2.44 4.05
CA SER A 436 64.22 -1.57 5.13
C SER A 436 63.76 -1.97 6.53
N LEU A 437 62.82 -2.91 6.63
CA LEU A 437 62.24 -3.43 7.88
C LEU A 437 62.79 -4.82 8.25
N SER A 438 63.63 -5.40 7.42
CA SER A 438 64.39 -6.65 7.64
C SER A 438 65.86 -6.35 7.86
#